data_AF-A0AAP6GDE5-F1
#
_entry.id   AF-A0AAP6GDE5-F1
#
_cell.length_a   1.000
_cell.length_b   1.000
_cell.length_c   1.000
_cell.angle_alpha   90.00
_cell.angle_beta   90.00
_cell.angle_gamma   90.00
#
_symmetry.space_group_name_H-M   'P 1'
#
loop_
_entity.id
_entity.type
_entity.pdbx_description
1 polymer ?
#
loop_
_entity_poly.entity_id
_entity_poly.type
_entity_poly.pdbx_seq_one_letter_code
_entity_poly.pdbx_strand_id
1 'polypeptide(L)'
;MTHHLQQELASLMHRWQETYREDAARLRLYQKELANARRLPARPQASITLLLRQCAAARRMKAHAQQRIQGCQSRITLLSGTAIQ
;
A
#
# COMPACT_ATOMS: atom_id res chain seq x y z
N MET A 1 -24.83 1.12 -18.14
CA MET A 1 -24.35 1.71 -16.87
C MET A 1 -23.18 0.93 -16.26
N THR A 2 -23.16 -0.40 -16.38
CA THR A 2 -22.13 -1.30 -15.82
C THR A 2 -20.70 -1.02 -16.32
N HIS A 3 -20.54 -0.73 -17.62
CA HIS A 3 -19.21 -0.44 -18.21
C HIS A 3 -18.54 0.83 -17.65
N HIS A 4 -19.31 1.89 -17.42
CA HIS A 4 -18.77 3.13 -16.84
C HIS A 4 -18.25 2.89 -15.41
N LEU A 5 -19.05 2.19 -14.60
CA LEU A 5 -18.67 1.83 -13.23
C LEU A 5 -17.45 0.89 -13.19
N GLN A 6 -17.34 -0.04 -14.14
CA GLN A 6 -16.14 -0.89 -14.28
C GLN A 6 -14.89 -0.06 -14.61
N GLN A 7 -15.00 0.92 -15.51
CA GLN A 7 -13.89 1.83 -15.85
C GLN A 7 -13.47 2.72 -14.67
N GLU A 8 -14.43 3.22 -13.90
CA GLU A 8 -14.15 3.99 -12.68
C GLU A 8 -13.43 3.13 -11.63
N LEU A 9 -13.88 1.89 -11.42
CA LEU A 9 -13.24 0.95 -10.51
C LEU A 9 -11.83 0.57 -10.98
N ALA A 10 -11.61 0.40 -12.28
CA ALA A 10 -10.28 0.15 -12.83
C ALA A 10 -9.35 1.34 -12.62
N SER A 11 -9.83 2.57 -12.85
CA SER A 11 -9.09 3.81 -12.60
C SER A 11 -8.77 4.01 -11.12
N LEU A 12 -9.72 3.68 -10.23
CA LEU A 12 -9.53 3.70 -8.79
C LEU A 12 -8.51 2.65 -8.34
N MET A 13 -8.59 1.44 -8.88
CA MET A 13 -7.65 0.36 -8.62
C MET A 13 -6.23 0.74 -9.04
N HIS A 14 -6.06 1.35 -10.21
CA HIS A 14 -4.76 1.85 -10.67
C HIS A 14 -4.16 2.87 -9.70
N ARG A 15 -4.96 3.83 -9.22
CA ARG A 15 -4.52 4.81 -8.21
C ARG A 15 -4.07 4.13 -6.91
N TRP A 16 -4.83 3.14 -6.43
CA TRP A 16 -4.41 2.38 -5.24
C TRP A 16 -3.16 1.53 -5.46
N GLN A 17 -2.94 1.00 -6.66
CA GLN A 17 -1.70 0.30 -7.02
C GLN A 17 -0.49 1.24 -6.98
N GLU A 18 -0.64 2.47 -7.45
CA GLU A 18 0.40 3.50 -7.34
C GLU A 18 0.69 3.86 -5.89
N THR A 19 -0.34 4.14 -5.08
CA THR A 19 -0.18 4.36 -3.63
C THR A 19 0.51 3.18 -2.94
N TYR A 20 0.14 1.95 -3.27
CA TYR A 20 0.79 0.75 -2.75
C TYR A 20 2.29 0.69 -3.10
N ARG A 21 2.65 1.02 -4.35
CA ARG A 21 4.06 1.06 -4.81
C ARG A 21 4.85 2.12 -4.06
N GLU A 22 4.29 3.31 -3.87
CA GLU A 22 4.91 4.36 -3.09
C GLU A 22 5.11 3.96 -1.63
N ASP A 23 4.08 3.42 -0.98
CA ASP A 23 4.18 2.97 0.41
C ASP A 23 5.20 1.83 0.58
N ALA A 24 5.28 0.94 -0.40
CA ALA A 24 6.31 -0.09 -0.43
C ALA A 24 7.72 0.50 -0.63
N ALA A 25 7.87 1.58 -1.40
CA ALA A 25 9.13 2.31 -1.53
C ALA A 25 9.51 3.02 -0.22
N ARG A 26 8.56 3.73 0.40
CA ARG A 26 8.73 4.37 1.72
C ARG A 26 9.15 3.35 2.79
N LEU A 27 8.48 2.20 2.85
CA LEU A 27 8.84 1.13 3.78
C LEU A 27 10.28 0.63 3.58
N ARG A 28 10.69 0.40 2.32
CA ARG A 28 12.07 -0.02 2.01
C ARG A 28 13.11 1.01 2.43
N LEU A 29 12.80 2.30 2.24
CA LEU A 29 13.66 3.40 2.69
C LEU A 29 13.83 3.39 4.21
N TYR A 30 12.74 3.37 4.97
CA TYR A 30 12.79 3.35 6.43
C TYR A 30 13.49 2.10 6.98
N GLN A 31 13.33 0.95 6.33
CA GLN A 31 14.04 -0.28 6.69
C GLN A 31 15.54 -0.15 6.47
N LYS A 32 15.97 0.47 5.36
CA LYS A 32 17.39 0.75 5.08
C LYS A 32 17.98 1.70 6.12
N GLU A 33 17.27 2.77 6.44
CA GLU A 33 17.68 3.73 7.48
C GLU A 33 17.77 3.08 8.86
N LEU A 34 16.80 2.23 9.21
CA LEU A 34 16.81 1.47 10.45
C LEU A 34 18.00 0.52 10.55
N ALA A 35 18.34 -0.17 9.44
CA ALA A 35 19.52 -1.02 9.38
C ALA A 35 20.80 -0.20 9.57
N ASN A 36 20.90 0.97 8.95
CA ASN A 36 22.04 1.88 9.10
C ASN A 36 22.16 2.40 10.54
N ALA A 37 21.07 2.89 11.14
CA ALA A 37 21.06 3.41 12.51
C ALA A 37 21.47 2.35 13.54
N ARG A 38 21.14 1.08 13.31
CA ARG A 38 21.54 -0.05 14.17
C ARG A 38 23.02 -0.41 14.06
N ARG A 39 23.67 -0.09 12.94
CA ARG A 39 25.10 -0.34 12.71
C ARG A 39 25.99 0.73 13.35
N LEU A 40 25.43 1.88 13.75
CA LEU A 40 26.19 2.92 14.42
C LEU A 40 26.64 2.45 15.81
N PRO A 41 27.89 2.78 16.22
CA PRO A 41 28.44 2.38 17.51
C PRO A 41 27.65 3.00 18.69
N ALA A 42 27.27 4.27 18.57
CA ALA A 42 26.33 4.91 19.48
C ALA A 42 24.92 4.80 18.89
N ARG A 43 24.18 3.74 19.23
CA ARG A 43 22.83 3.47 18.69
C ARG A 43 21.86 4.59 19.10
N PRO A 44 21.37 5.43 18.17
CA PRO A 44 20.46 6.51 18.51
C PRO A 44 19.04 5.96 18.76
N GLN A 45 18.73 5.63 20.02
CA GLN A 45 17.48 4.97 20.41
C GLN A 45 16.23 5.76 20.00
N ALA A 46 16.28 7.09 20.09
CA ALA A 46 15.18 7.96 19.66
C ALA A 46 14.91 7.83 18.14
N SER A 47 15.96 7.86 17.32
CA SER A 47 15.86 7.69 15.86
C SER A 47 15.40 6.30 15.47
N ILE A 48 15.91 5.26 16.14
CA ILE A 48 15.48 3.86 15.91
C ILE A 48 14.00 3.69 16.23
N THR A 49 13.54 4.25 17.36
CA THR A 49 12.12 4.19 17.77
C THR A 49 11.22 4.91 16.76
N LEU A 50 11.65 6.08 16.28
CA LEU A 50 10.93 6.82 15.24
C LEU A 50 10.85 6.01 13.93
N LEU A 51 11.97 5.44 13.47
CA LEU A 51 12.03 4.62 12.25
C LEU A 51 11.15 3.37 12.35
N LEU A 52 11.07 2.74 13.53
CA LEU A 52 10.17 1.62 13.76
C LEU A 52 8.69 2.03 13.67
N ARG A 53 8.33 3.20 14.21
CA ARG A 53 6.96 3.75 14.09
C ARG A 53 6.63 4.08 12.64
N GLN A 54 7.56 4.68 11.90
CA GLN A 54 7.40 4.96 10.47
C GLN A 54 7.25 3.67 9.64
N CYS A 55 8.04 2.64 9.92
CA CYS A 55 7.85 1.32 9.30
C CYS A 55 6.48 0.72 9.62
N ALA A 56 5.99 0.84 10.86
CA ALA A 56 4.65 0.38 11.23
C ALA A 56 3.55 1.17 10.52
N ALA A 57 3.68 2.49 10.40
CA ALA A 57 2.76 3.34 9.64
C ALA A 57 2.74 2.96 8.15
N ALA A 58 3.91 2.87 7.50
CA ALA A 58 4.03 2.49 6.10
C ALA A 58 3.47 1.09 5.81
N ARG A 59 3.67 0.13 6.73
CA ARG A 59 3.04 -1.21 6.62
C ARG A 59 1.51 -1.13 6.66
N ARG A 60 0.94 -0.31 7.55
CA ARG A 60 -0.52 -0.11 7.63
C ARG A 60 -1.06 0.53 6.36
N MET A 61 -0.41 1.57 5.84
CA MET A 61 -0.82 2.24 4.61
C MET A 61 -0.76 1.29 3.40
N LYS A 62 0.34 0.55 3.27
CA LYS A 62 0.50 -0.50 2.24
C LYS A 62 -0.60 -1.55 2.33
N ALA A 63 -0.90 -2.06 3.53
CA ALA A 63 -1.94 -3.07 3.73
C ALA A 63 -3.33 -2.51 3.38
N HIS A 64 -3.61 -1.26 3.77
CA HIS A 64 -4.86 -0.59 3.41
C HIS A 64 -4.99 -0.44 1.88
N ALA A 65 -3.96 0.05 1.19
CA ALA A 65 -3.97 0.14 -0.27
C ALA A 65 -4.22 -1.23 -0.93
N GLN A 66 -3.59 -2.29 -0.41
CA GLN A 66 -3.82 -3.66 -0.88
C GLN A 66 -5.27 -4.13 -0.70
N GLN A 67 -5.87 -3.85 0.45
CA GLN A 67 -7.29 -4.16 0.70
C GLN A 67 -8.20 -3.40 -0.27
N ARG A 68 -7.89 -2.13 -0.57
CA ARG A 68 -8.66 -1.33 -1.55
C ARG A 68 -8.54 -1.89 -2.96
N ILE A 69 -7.35 -2.33 -3.37
CA ILE A 69 -7.13 -3.01 -4.67
C ILE A 69 -7.98 -4.28 -4.75
N GLN A 70 -7.92 -5.14 -3.73
CA GLN A 70 -8.72 -6.37 -3.68
C GLN A 70 -10.21 -6.07 -3.72
N GLY A 71 -10.68 -5.06 -2.98
CA GLY A 71 -12.07 -4.62 -3.02
C GLY A 71 -12.52 -4.14 -4.40
N CYS A 72 -11.65 -3.42 -5.13
CA CYS A 72 -11.95 -3.03 -6.52
C CYS A 72 -12.00 -4.25 -7.44
N GLN A 73 -11.04 -5.17 -7.32
CA GLN A 73 -10.98 -6.39 -8.11
C GLN A 73 -12.24 -7.26 -7.92
N SER A 74 -12.63 -7.52 -6.67
CA SER A 74 -13.85 -8.30 -6.37
C SER A 74 -15.11 -7.65 -6.95
N ARG A 75 -15.22 -6.31 -6.88
CA ARG A 75 -16.35 -5.57 -7.46
C ARG A 75 -16.37 -5.64 -8.98
N ILE A 76 -15.21 -5.53 -9.63
CA ILE A 76 -15.10 -5.68 -11.10
C ILE A 76 -15.49 -7.10 -11.51
N THR A 77 -15.01 -8.13 -10.81
CA THR A 77 -15.37 -9.53 -11.08
C THR A 77 -16.87 -9.75 -10.92
N LEU A 78 -17.49 -9.24 -9.85
CA LEU A 78 -18.93 -9.32 -9.64
C LEU A 78 -19.71 -8.67 -10.79
N LEU A 79 -19.35 -7.43 -11.15
CA LEU A 79 -20.00 -6.69 -12.23
C LEU A 79 -19.85 -7.36 -13.60
N SER A 80 -18.72 -8.05 -13.82
CA SER A 80 -18.45 -8.80 -15.05
C SER A 80 -19.22 -10.12 -15.11
N GLY A 81 -19.41 -10.79 -13.97
CA GLY A 81 -20.22 -12.01 -13.87
C GLY A 81 -21.72 -11.75 -13.97
N THR A 82 -22.21 -10.63 -13.44
CA THR A 82 -23.62 -10.21 -13.58
C THR A 82 -24.00 -9.78 -15.00
N ALA A 83 -23.04 -9.60 -15.92
CA ALA A 83 -23.31 -9.24 -17.31
C ALA A 83 -23.61 -10.46 -18.21
N ILE A 84 -23.56 -11.69 -17.67
CA ILE A 84 -23.73 -12.96 -18.41
C ILE A 84 -25.11 -13.61 -18.11
N GLN A 85 -26.00 -12.94 -17.38
CA GLN A 85 -27.41 -13.35 -17.22
C GLN A 85 -28.34 -12.33 -17.87
#